data_AF-A0A932ENA4-F1
#
_entry.id   AF-A0A932ENA4-F1
#
_cell.length_a   1.000
_cell.length_b   1.000
_cell.length_c   1.000
_cell.angle_alpha   90.00
_cell.angle_beta   90.00
_cell.angle_gamma   90.00
#
_symmetry.space_group_name_H-M   'P 1'
#
loop_
_entity.id
_entity.type
_entity.pdbx_description
1 polymer ?
#
loop_
_entity_poly.entity_id
_entity_poly.type
_entity_poly.pdbx_seq_one_letter_code
_entity_poly.pdbx_strand_id
1 'polypeptide(L)'
;FFAGIAGGLFAHFIGYLNPSSFTFIKSFEAIIIVVLGGMGSISGAIVAAVITTILPEALRPLQEFTRTDFRMVIYPLLLLTLMLTRPQGLFGNKELSDVLPFLKRKKSP
;
A
#
# COMPACT_ATOMS: atom_id res chain seq x y z
N PHE A 1 -0.59 -6.77 16.58
CA PHE A 1 -0.42 -8.22 16.35
C PHE A 1 0.13 -8.52 14.96
N PHE A 2 -0.65 -8.33 13.87
CA PHE A 2 -0.21 -8.66 12.51
C PHE A 2 1.10 -8.00 12.06
N ALA A 3 1.30 -6.72 12.39
CA ALA A 3 2.55 -6.01 12.09
C ALA A 3 3.78 -6.65 12.78
N GLY A 4 3.61 -7.24 13.97
CA GLY A 4 4.68 -7.94 14.68
C GLY A 4 5.05 -9.27 14.01
N ILE A 5 4.05 -10.02 13.55
CA ILE A 5 4.27 -11.25 12.76
C ILE A 5 4.96 -10.92 11.44
N ALA A 6 4.49 -9.88 10.74
CA ALA A 6 5.09 -9.43 9.49
C ALA A 6 6.55 -9.00 9.67
N GLY A 7 6.86 -8.24 10.74
CA GLY A 7 8.23 -7.84 11.07
C GLY A 7 9.15 -9.01 11.41
N GLY A 8 8.66 -9.99 12.17
CA GLY A 8 9.41 -11.21 12.48
C GLY A 8 9.74 -12.04 11.24
N LEU A 9 8.76 -12.23 10.35
CA LEU A 9 8.96 -12.88 9.05
C LEU A 9 9.93 -12.09 8.17
N PHE A 10 9.81 -10.76 8.12
CA PHE A 10 10.70 -9.90 7.35
C PHE A 10 12.16 -10.00 7.81
N ALA A 11 12.39 -9.98 9.13
CA ALA A 11 13.72 -10.13 9.70
C ALA A 11 14.35 -11.48 9.35
N HIS A 12 13.55 -12.56 9.37
CA HIS A 12 14.00 -13.88 8.96
C HIS A 12 14.31 -13.96 7.46
N PHE A 13 13.51 -13.31 6.61
CA PHE A 13 13.68 -13.32 5.16
C PHE A 13 14.91 -12.55 4.69
N ILE A 14 15.18 -11.36 5.26
CA ILE A 14 16.35 -10.54 4.89
C ILE A 14 17.64 -11.11 5.49
N GLY A 15 17.55 -11.86 6.60
CA GLY A 15 18.70 -12.51 7.26
C GLY A 15 19.58 -11.58 8.10
N TYR A 16 19.42 -10.25 7.97
CA TYR A 16 20.05 -9.25 8.82
C TYR A 16 19.19 -7.98 8.88
N LEU A 17 19.26 -7.23 9.98
CA LEU A 17 18.52 -5.98 10.15
C LEU A 17 19.47 -4.79 10.05
N ASN A 18 19.22 -3.92 9.07
CA ASN A 18 19.95 -2.66 8.91
C ASN A 18 19.01 -1.48 9.21
N PRO A 19 19.34 -0.57 10.15
CA PRO A 19 18.52 0.61 10.45
C PRO A 19 18.29 1.52 9.25
N SER A 20 19.19 1.54 8.27
CA SER A 20 19.03 2.29 7.01
C SER A 20 17.88 1.78 6.13
N SER A 21 17.33 0.60 6.39
CA SER A 21 16.14 0.09 5.69
C SER A 21 14.83 0.61 6.29
N PHE A 22 14.85 1.08 7.53
CA PHE A 22 13.69 1.60 8.27
C PHE A 22 13.74 3.12 8.34
N THR A 23 13.70 3.76 7.17
CA THR A 23 13.71 5.22 7.05
C THR A 23 12.31 5.80 7.24
N PHE A 24 12.25 7.12 7.46
CA PHE A 24 11.00 7.88 7.49
C PHE A 24 10.09 7.62 6.28
N ILE A 25 10.69 7.41 5.10
CA ILE A 25 9.98 7.11 3.85
C ILE A 25 9.16 5.81 3.99
N LYS A 26 9.68 4.80 4.70
CA LYS A 26 8.96 3.54 4.94
C LYS A 26 7.76 3.70 5.87
N SER A 27 7.84 4.58 6.86
CA SER A 27 6.70 4.92 7.70
C SER A 27 5.60 5.62 6.89
N PHE A 28 5.98 6.54 6.00
CA PHE A 28 5.02 7.22 5.11
C PHE A 28 4.38 6.26 4.12
N GLU A 29 5.13 5.32 3.58
CA GLU A 29 4.61 4.28 2.68
C GLU A 29 3.48 3.49 3.33
N ALA A 30 3.62 3.10 4.60
CA ALA A 30 2.55 2.42 5.35
C ALA A 30 1.30 3.31 5.52
N ILE A 31 1.47 4.61 5.81
CA ILE A 31 0.36 5.57 5.92
C ILE A 31 -0.36 5.71 4.57
N ILE A 32 0.40 5.84 3.48
CA ILE A 32 -0.14 5.97 2.13
C ILE A 32 -0.98 4.74 1.80
N ILE A 33 -0.50 3.53 2.03
CA ILE A 33 -1.25 2.30 1.75
C ILE A 33 -2.61 2.31 2.46
N VAL A 34 -2.66 2.71 3.73
CA VAL A 34 -3.90 2.73 4.52
C VAL A 34 -4.85 3.84 4.05
N VAL A 35 -4.34 5.05 3.80
CA VAL A 35 -5.14 6.19 3.34
C VAL A 35 -5.64 5.95 1.91
N LEU A 36 -4.81 5.37 1.07
CA LEU A 36 -5.10 5.10 -0.34
C LEU A 36 -6.09 3.93 -0.45
N GLY A 37 -5.99 2.91 0.39
CA GLY A 37 -6.97 1.83 0.49
C GLY A 37 -8.32 2.25 1.08
N GLY A 38 -8.28 3.13 2.09
CA GLY A 38 -9.43 3.60 2.86
C GLY A 38 -9.38 3.08 4.31
N MET A 39 -9.63 3.96 5.28
CA MET A 39 -9.52 3.64 6.72
C MET A 39 -10.51 2.57 7.21
N GLY A 40 -11.57 2.30 6.46
CA GLY A 40 -12.63 1.37 6.83
C GLY A 40 -12.68 0.08 6.01
N SER A 41 -11.68 -0.20 5.16
CA SER A 41 -11.67 -1.37 4.26
C SER A 41 -10.33 -2.09 4.27
N ILE A 42 -10.31 -3.31 4.82
CA ILE A 42 -9.09 -4.13 4.87
C ILE A 42 -8.72 -4.58 3.47
N SER A 43 -9.71 -4.99 2.67
CA SER A 43 -9.47 -5.35 1.27
C SER A 43 -8.96 -4.18 0.44
N GLY A 44 -9.41 -2.96 0.72
CA GLY A 44 -8.87 -1.77 0.09
C GLY A 44 -7.41 -1.51 0.43
N ALA A 45 -7.02 -1.70 1.69
CA ALA A 45 -5.63 -1.61 2.10
C ALA A 45 -4.75 -2.67 1.41
N ILE A 46 -5.24 -3.90 1.22
CA ILE A 46 -4.51 -4.97 0.49
C ILE A 46 -4.30 -4.57 -0.97
N VAL A 47 -5.34 -4.10 -1.65
CA VAL A 47 -5.24 -3.65 -3.05
C VAL A 47 -4.28 -2.46 -3.17
N ALA A 48 -4.37 -1.49 -2.28
CA ALA A 48 -3.45 -0.36 -2.24
C ALA A 48 -2.00 -0.81 -2.02
N ALA A 49 -1.75 -1.76 -1.11
CA ALA A 49 -0.41 -2.30 -0.86
C ALA A 49 0.20 -2.93 -2.10
N VAL A 50 -0.58 -3.72 -2.85
CA VAL A 50 -0.13 -4.35 -4.10
C VAL A 50 0.20 -3.27 -5.15
N ILE A 51 -0.68 -2.29 -5.33
CA ILE A 51 -0.48 -1.19 -6.29
C ILE A 51 0.78 -0.40 -5.93
N THR A 52 0.92 0.03 -4.68
CA THR A 52 2.05 0.85 -4.22
C THR A 52 3.38 0.07 -4.24
N THR A 53 3.34 -1.26 -4.15
CA THR A 53 4.55 -2.10 -4.28
C THR A 53 4.96 -2.28 -5.74
N ILE A 54 4.01 -2.49 -6.66
CA ILE A 54 4.29 -2.71 -8.08
C ILE A 54 4.65 -1.40 -8.79
N LEU A 55 4.04 -0.29 -8.38
CA LEU A 55 4.24 1.03 -8.98
C LEU A 55 5.74 1.42 -9.10
N PRO A 56 6.56 1.41 -8.03
CA PRO A 56 7.98 1.73 -8.13
C PRO A 56 8.75 0.73 -9.00
N GLU A 57 8.34 -0.53 -9.07
CA GLU A 57 8.98 -1.54 -9.92
C GLU A 57 8.71 -1.26 -11.41
N ALA A 58 7.48 -0.84 -11.75
CA ALA A 58 7.13 -0.41 -13.10
C ALA A 58 7.86 0.89 -13.52
N LEU A 59 8.18 1.75 -12.55
CA LEU A 59 8.88 3.02 -12.76
C LEU A 59 10.41 2.89 -12.70
N ARG A 60 10.92 1.72 -12.32
CA ARG A 60 12.35 1.41 -12.22
C ARG A 60 13.16 1.79 -13.47
N PRO A 61 12.72 1.51 -14.72
CA PRO A 61 13.48 1.93 -15.91
C PRO A 61 13.60 3.46 -16.06
N LEU A 62 12.60 4.23 -15.62
CA LEU A 62 12.64 5.70 -15.65
C LEU A 62 13.54 6.27 -14.54
N GLN A 63 13.56 5.63 -13.37
CA GLN A 63 14.50 5.96 -12.28
C GLN A 63 15.94 5.81 -12.73
N GLU A 64 16.27 4.71 -13.42
CA GLU A 64 17.61 4.43 -13.91
C GLU A 64 18.08 5.47 -14.95
N PHE A 65 17.17 5.89 -15.84
CA PHE A 65 17.46 6.93 -16.84
C PHE A 65 17.67 8.33 -16.21
N THR A 66 16.90 8.68 -15.17
CA THR A 66 16.86 10.05 -14.61
C THR A 66 17.76 10.21 -13.37
N ARG A 67 18.34 9.12 -12.83
CA ARG A 67 19.11 9.08 -11.57
C ARG A 67 18.43 9.78 -10.39
N THR A 68 17.11 9.86 -10.39
CA THR A 68 16.33 10.57 -9.39
C THR A 68 15.41 9.58 -8.67
N ASP A 69 15.37 9.63 -7.34
CA ASP A 69 14.48 8.78 -6.55
C ASP A 69 13.04 9.31 -6.60
N PHE A 70 12.30 8.85 -7.62
CA PHE A 70 10.90 9.24 -7.80
C PHE A 70 9.98 8.86 -6.62
N ARG A 71 10.40 8.01 -5.68
CA ARG A 71 9.57 7.64 -4.51
C ARG A 71 9.20 8.86 -3.69
N MET A 72 10.13 9.78 -3.47
CA MET A 72 9.90 11.01 -2.70
C MET A 72 8.87 11.95 -3.36
N VAL A 73 8.68 11.85 -4.67
CA VAL A 73 7.76 12.71 -5.44
C VAL A 73 6.41 12.02 -5.62
N ILE A 74 6.43 10.75 -5.97
CA ILE A 74 5.23 9.97 -6.31
C ILE A 74 4.37 9.71 -5.10
N TYR A 75 4.96 9.43 -3.94
CA TYR A 75 4.23 9.10 -2.73
C TYR A 75 3.36 10.27 -2.23
N PRO A 76 3.90 11.50 -2.09
CA PRO A 76 3.07 12.67 -1.79
C PRO A 76 2.06 13.00 -2.89
N LEU A 77 2.45 12.88 -4.17
CA LEU A 77 1.54 13.14 -5.29
C LEU A 77 0.33 12.21 -5.26
N LEU A 78 0.55 10.89 -5.10
CA LEU A 78 -0.53 9.91 -4.98
C LEU A 78 -1.48 10.25 -3.84
N LEU A 79 -0.91 10.58 -2.68
CA LEU A 79 -1.69 10.92 -1.49
C LEU A 79 -2.51 12.20 -1.70
N LEU A 80 -1.92 13.25 -2.28
CA LEU A 80 -2.61 14.50 -2.61
C LEU A 80 -3.69 14.30 -3.67
N THR A 81 -3.38 13.60 -4.77
CA THR A 81 -4.35 13.28 -5.82
C THR A 81 -5.54 12.51 -5.25
N LEU A 82 -5.29 11.56 -4.34
CA LEU A 82 -6.38 10.83 -3.71
C LEU A 82 -7.18 11.70 -2.75
N MET A 83 -6.54 12.52 -1.92
CA MET A 83 -7.25 13.44 -1.02
C MET A 83 -8.16 14.41 -1.78
N LEU A 84 -7.72 14.87 -2.96
CA LEU A 84 -8.49 15.74 -3.84
C LEU A 84 -9.64 15.02 -4.55
N THR A 85 -9.42 13.79 -5.01
CA THR A 85 -10.41 13.07 -5.82
C THR A 85 -11.40 12.27 -4.97
N ARG A 86 -10.93 11.59 -3.93
CA ARG A 86 -11.72 10.77 -3.01
C ARG A 86 -11.07 10.67 -1.62
N PRO A 87 -11.43 11.55 -0.66
CA PRO A 87 -10.86 11.55 0.69
C PRO A 87 -11.18 10.29 1.51
N GLN A 88 -12.05 9.41 1.01
CA GLN A 88 -12.39 8.14 1.66
C GLN A 88 -11.47 6.98 1.25
N GLY A 89 -10.56 7.16 0.29
CA GLY A 89 -9.73 6.06 -0.24
C GLY A 89 -10.40 5.29 -1.39
N LEU A 90 -9.72 4.25 -1.87
CA LEU A 90 -10.15 3.38 -2.98
C LEU A 90 -11.52 2.72 -2.71
N PHE A 91 -11.67 2.13 -1.52
CA PHE A 91 -12.87 1.36 -1.17
C PHE A 91 -13.67 1.97 0.00
N GLY A 92 -13.15 3.01 0.67
CA GLY A 92 -13.88 3.69 1.75
C GLY A 92 -14.20 2.74 2.90
N ASN A 93 -15.50 2.57 3.17
CA ASN A 93 -16.05 1.62 4.15
C ASN A 93 -16.61 0.34 3.50
N LYS A 94 -16.43 0.16 2.19
CA LYS A 94 -16.94 -1.02 1.47
C LYS A 94 -15.82 -2.06 1.39
N GLU A 95 -16.13 -3.31 1.67
CA GLU A 95 -15.18 -4.41 1.48
C GLU A 95 -15.28 -4.95 0.05
N LEU A 96 -14.26 -5.69 -0.41
CA LEU A 96 -14.20 -6.24 -1.77
C LEU A 96 -15.43 -7.07 -2.13
N SER A 97 -16.07 -7.68 -1.13
CA SER A 97 -17.33 -8.43 -1.26
C SER A 97 -18.53 -7.58 -1.66
N ASP A 98 -18.52 -6.28 -1.34
CA ASP A 98 -19.62 -5.34 -1.64
C ASP A 98 -19.44 -4.69 -3.02
N VAL A 99 -18.21 -4.60 -3.51
CA VAL A 99 -17.86 -4.07 -4.85
C VAL A 99 -17.78 -5.16 -5.92
N LEU A 100 -17.35 -6.39 -5.59
CA LEU A 100 -17.41 -7.57 -6.46
C LEU A 100 -18.49 -8.55 -5.95
N PRO A 101 -19.74 -8.45 -6.43
CA PRO A 101 -20.82 -9.36 -6.03
C PRO A 101 -20.57 -10.83 -6.43
N PHE A 102 -19.62 -11.11 -7.34
CA PHE A 102 -19.22 -12.46 -7.74
C PHE A 102 -18.53 -13.27 -6.62
N LEU A 103 -17.99 -12.62 -5.59
CA LEU A 103 -17.38 -13.27 -4.42
C LEU A 103 -18.35 -13.44 -3.25
N LYS A 104 -19.62 -13.06 -3.41
CA LYS A 104 -20.66 -13.27 -2.41
C LYS A 104 -20.95 -14.76 -2.31
N ARG A 105 -20.11 -15.46 -1.54
CA ARG A 105 -20.26 -16.88 -1.25
C ARG A 105 -21.64 -17.05 -0.63
N LYS A 106 -22.50 -17.75 -1.38
CA LYS A 106 -23.86 -18.14 -1.03
C LYS A 106 -23.92 -18.54 0.44
N LYS A 107 -24.49 -17.68 1.28
CA LYS A 107 -24.83 -18.01 2.66
C LYS A 107 -25.91 -19.11 2.55
N SER A 108 -25.52 -20.36 2.77
CA SER A 108 -26.46 -21.46 2.95
C SER A 108 -27.10 -21.32 4.35
N PRO A 109 -28.38 -21.69 4.53
CA PRO A 109 -29.20 -21.31 5.68
C PRO A 109 -28.68 -21.86 7.01
#